data_AF-A0A9W6ZKX5-F1
#
_entry.id   AF-A0A9W6ZKX5-F1
#
_cell.length_a   1.000
_cell.length_b   1.000
_cell.length_c   1.000
_cell.angle_alpha   90.00
_cell.angle_beta   90.00
_cell.angle_gamma   90.00
#
_symmetry.space_group_name_H-M   'P 1'
#
loop_
_entity.id
_entity.type
_entity.pdbx_description
1 polymer ?
#
loop_
_entity_poly.entity_id
_entity_poly.type
_entity_poly.pdbx_seq_one_letter_code
_entity_poly.pdbx_strand_id
1 'polypeptide(L)'
;MVSKEVKEARRAKLTNILKTKMLQKHGTKDAGPVGSLNKQIEEIVDDVLSLISGVAVDKEALARIDGRCKNANDGYMRAQGKDPLYVKIAPKKPKPKDGKPKLIAPVSLKNDWVIMDGYEAIENDKSIKADKIKLHNIKMSVRATLDIQMAEKEEARKKEKAIEDGFLREQQSIMEQWNYEQSIAHTMGHSKNRKEKKIRDEQCRLNAIKRQKIKDKEEKEARHEVAVCKRELKREEEEKIKRINDQKAQNVENGRAVASQFGKREKEEREQKAEDHRLMLQMKEMMLQQELDRKKAFNKRVEKYEEFSSKWQESGAGKEQREAELHWERKILREAQAKDAAVIKREEDDIKKVKTMALFLQTENLKMADAKKRKEEKFEAEDAIRNNTIRKAGEAYQAGGWERAQEERKKGMNYARELMKQRMEVNRRETKIEMGNVERIMNRKFLNKLQNDPQIIEDIQNKMFEKKKMKKSDMFKYSSNLPGFSKPGADNI
;
A
#
# COMPACT_ATOMS: atom_id res chain seq x y z
N MET A 1 4.57 -17.31 47.85
CA MET A 1 3.49 -18.16 47.30
C MET A 1 4.07 -18.98 46.16
N VAL A 2 4.07 -20.32 46.25
CA VAL A 2 4.57 -21.19 45.17
C VAL A 2 3.57 -21.14 44.01
N SER A 3 4.04 -20.82 42.79
CA SER A 3 3.19 -20.70 41.60
C SER A 3 2.46 -22.02 41.29
N LYS A 4 1.29 -21.91 40.65
CA LYS A 4 0.45 -23.06 40.27
C LYS A 4 1.22 -24.07 39.42
N GLU A 5 2.04 -23.59 38.50
CA GLU A 5 2.92 -24.38 37.63
C GLU A 5 3.95 -25.21 38.42
N VAL A 6 4.56 -24.63 39.45
CA VAL A 6 5.54 -25.35 40.29
C VAL A 6 4.86 -26.45 41.11
N LYS A 7 3.59 -26.25 41.53
CA LYS A 7 2.81 -27.29 42.23
C LYS A 7 2.43 -28.44 41.28
N GLU A 8 2.05 -28.14 40.05
CA GLU A 8 1.73 -29.13 39.02
C GLU A 8 2.97 -29.94 38.60
N ALA A 9 4.10 -29.27 38.36
CA ALA A 9 5.37 -29.93 38.06
C ALA A 9 5.85 -30.84 39.21
N ARG A 10 5.68 -30.41 40.46
CA ARG A 10 5.99 -31.23 41.64
C ARG A 10 5.07 -32.44 41.76
N ARG A 11 3.77 -32.28 41.47
CA ARG A 11 2.80 -33.38 41.46
C ARG A 11 3.15 -34.41 40.38
N ALA A 12 3.44 -33.97 39.15
CA ALA A 12 3.84 -34.84 38.05
C ALA A 12 5.11 -35.64 38.39
N LYS A 13 6.11 -35.00 39.02
CA LYS A 13 7.34 -35.67 39.48
C LYS A 13 7.04 -36.74 40.53
N LEU A 14 6.16 -36.46 41.50
CA LEU A 14 5.75 -37.42 42.52
C LEU A 14 4.97 -38.60 41.92
N THR A 15 4.06 -38.35 40.97
CA THR A 15 3.33 -39.39 40.25
C THR A 15 4.28 -40.35 39.54
N ASN A 16 5.27 -39.82 38.81
CA ASN A 16 6.25 -40.66 38.09
C ASN A 16 7.13 -41.50 39.03
N ILE A 17 7.54 -40.94 40.17
CA ILE A 17 8.27 -41.68 41.20
C ILE A 17 7.40 -42.81 41.77
N LEU A 18 6.11 -42.53 42.01
CA LEU A 18 5.18 -43.52 42.54
C LEU A 18 4.93 -44.68 41.56
N LYS A 19 4.68 -44.38 40.28
CA LYS A 19 4.54 -45.38 39.21
C LYS A 19 5.76 -46.29 39.15
N THR A 20 6.95 -45.70 39.14
CA THR A 20 8.21 -46.46 39.09
C THR A 20 8.34 -47.40 40.30
N LYS A 21 8.01 -46.93 41.51
CA LYS A 21 8.06 -47.77 42.72
C LYS A 21 7.01 -48.88 42.73
N MET A 22 5.80 -48.61 42.24
CA MET A 22 4.73 -49.62 42.19
C MET A 22 5.02 -50.70 41.14
N LEU A 23 5.57 -50.32 39.98
CA LEU A 23 6.04 -51.27 38.96
C LEU A 23 7.21 -52.12 39.46
N GLN A 24 8.15 -51.54 40.21
CA GLN A 24 9.24 -52.31 40.82
C GLN A 24 8.74 -53.31 41.87
N LYS A 25 7.66 -52.97 42.59
CA LYS A 25 7.14 -53.79 43.70
C LYS A 25 6.16 -54.88 43.24
N HIS A 26 5.28 -54.58 42.28
CA HIS A 26 4.17 -55.45 41.85
C HIS A 26 4.16 -55.78 40.36
N GLY A 27 5.01 -55.14 39.55
CA GLY A 27 5.11 -55.40 38.13
C GLY A 27 5.90 -56.66 37.80
N THR A 28 5.81 -57.10 36.54
CA THR A 28 6.55 -58.27 36.04
C THR A 28 7.67 -57.84 35.09
N LYS A 29 8.82 -58.54 35.16
CA LYS A 29 9.99 -58.28 34.29
C LYS A 29 9.86 -58.92 32.90
N ASP A 30 9.00 -59.94 32.76
CA ASP A 30 8.90 -60.80 31.56
C ASP A 30 8.12 -60.16 30.40
N ALA A 31 7.34 -59.12 30.66
CA ALA A 31 6.77 -58.26 29.64
C ALA A 31 7.20 -56.84 29.97
N GLY A 32 7.93 -56.17 29.08
CA GLY A 32 8.49 -54.83 29.31
C GLY A 32 7.44 -53.74 29.64
N PRO A 33 7.72 -52.45 29.43
CA PRO A 33 6.78 -51.35 29.73
C PRO A 33 5.44 -51.38 28.95
N VAL A 34 5.21 -52.42 28.14
CA VAL A 34 4.00 -52.66 27.33
C VAL A 34 3.17 -53.84 27.87
N GLY A 35 3.60 -54.51 28.94
CA GLY A 35 2.85 -55.60 29.56
C GLY A 35 1.48 -55.13 30.08
N SER A 36 0.43 -55.92 29.83
CA SER A 36 -0.95 -55.58 30.23
C SER A 36 -1.08 -55.30 31.73
N LEU A 37 -0.33 -56.01 32.58
CA LEU A 37 -0.27 -55.77 34.03
C LEU A 37 0.45 -54.46 34.37
N ASN A 38 1.57 -54.16 33.73
CA ASN A 38 2.35 -52.95 34.01
C ASN A 38 1.54 -51.69 33.65
N LYS A 39 0.77 -51.72 32.54
CA LYS A 39 -0.17 -50.64 32.19
C LYS A 39 -1.29 -50.48 33.22
N GLN A 40 -1.88 -51.59 33.68
CA GLN A 40 -2.92 -51.55 34.72
C GLN A 40 -2.38 -50.95 36.04
N ILE A 41 -1.13 -51.23 36.40
CA ILE A 41 -0.49 -50.65 37.60
C ILE A 41 -0.31 -49.13 37.45
N GLU A 42 0.09 -48.64 36.27
CA GLU A 42 0.20 -47.20 36.02
C GLU A 42 -1.15 -46.48 36.03
N GLU A 43 -2.19 -47.10 35.45
CA GLU A 43 -3.57 -46.59 35.46
C GLU A 43 -4.14 -46.50 36.88
N ILE A 44 -3.89 -47.51 37.73
CA ILE A 44 -4.30 -47.49 39.15
C ILE A 44 -3.67 -46.30 39.89
N VAL A 45 -2.41 -45.98 39.60
CA VAL A 45 -1.72 -44.85 40.23
C VAL A 45 -2.33 -43.52 39.78
N ASP A 46 -2.62 -43.37 38.49
CA ASP A 46 -3.25 -42.14 37.96
C ASP A 46 -4.67 -41.96 38.49
N ASP A 47 -5.47 -43.03 38.52
CA ASP A 47 -6.85 -43.01 39.02
C ASP A 47 -6.92 -42.56 40.47
N VAL A 48 -6.11 -43.15 41.35
CA VAL A 48 -6.15 -42.80 42.78
C VAL A 48 -5.58 -41.40 43.02
N LEU A 49 -4.54 -40.99 42.31
CA LEU A 49 -3.98 -39.64 42.46
C LEU A 49 -4.87 -38.56 41.85
N SER A 50 -5.71 -38.87 40.86
CA SER A 50 -6.69 -37.93 40.29
C SER A 50 -7.79 -37.55 41.30
N LEU A 51 -8.14 -38.47 42.19
CA LEU A 51 -9.17 -38.31 43.23
C LEU A 51 -8.72 -37.48 44.43
N ILE A 52 -7.43 -37.17 44.55
CA ILE A 52 -6.87 -36.39 45.67
C ILE A 52 -6.70 -34.94 45.23
N SER A 53 -7.45 -34.03 45.86
CA SER A 53 -7.36 -32.59 45.67
C SER A 53 -6.25 -31.98 46.54
N GLY A 54 -4.98 -32.33 46.25
CA GLY A 54 -3.84 -31.83 47.02
C GLY A 54 -2.48 -32.19 46.43
N VAL A 55 -1.44 -31.48 46.89
CA VAL A 55 -0.03 -31.78 46.51
C VAL A 55 0.57 -32.88 47.40
N ALA A 56 0.02 -33.09 48.60
CA ALA A 56 0.45 -34.13 49.54
C ALA A 56 -0.37 -35.41 49.32
N VAL A 57 0.31 -36.53 49.10
CA VAL A 57 -0.30 -37.86 49.09
C VAL A 57 -0.37 -38.35 50.53
N ASP A 58 -1.57 -38.61 51.02
CA ASP A 58 -1.80 -39.14 52.37
C ASP A 58 -1.41 -40.63 52.47
N LYS A 59 -1.20 -41.11 53.70
CA LYS A 59 -0.85 -42.52 53.95
C LYS A 59 -1.96 -43.47 53.51
N GLU A 60 -3.21 -43.02 53.56
CA GLU A 60 -4.38 -43.80 53.16
C GLU A 60 -4.43 -44.02 51.64
N ALA A 61 -4.16 -43.01 50.82
CA ALA A 61 -4.06 -43.19 49.37
C ALA A 61 -2.91 -44.11 48.99
N LEU A 62 -1.76 -44.02 49.66
CA LEU A 62 -0.65 -44.94 49.43
C LEU A 62 -1.04 -46.40 49.73
N ALA A 63 -1.72 -46.65 50.85
CA ALA A 63 -2.23 -47.98 51.18
C ALA A 63 -3.26 -48.48 50.16
N ARG A 64 -4.12 -47.58 49.67
CA ARG A 64 -5.14 -47.88 48.66
C ARG A 64 -4.52 -48.24 47.30
N ILE A 65 -3.50 -47.51 46.88
CA ILE A 65 -2.72 -47.80 45.66
C ILE A 65 -2.03 -49.17 45.80
N ASP A 66 -1.35 -49.41 46.92
CA ASP A 66 -0.63 -50.66 47.17
C ASP A 66 -1.57 -51.88 47.16
N GLY A 67 -2.74 -51.78 47.80
CA GLY A 67 -3.75 -52.84 47.81
C GLY A 67 -4.34 -53.14 46.44
N ARG A 68 -4.62 -52.11 45.63
CA ARG A 68 -5.14 -52.29 44.26
C ARG A 68 -4.09 -52.89 43.32
N CYS A 69 -2.84 -52.44 43.41
CA CYS A 69 -1.73 -53.01 42.62
C CYS A 69 -1.48 -54.49 42.97
N LYS A 70 -1.54 -54.83 44.27
CA LYS A 70 -1.41 -56.23 44.73
C LYS A 70 -2.53 -57.12 44.18
N ASN A 71 -3.78 -56.67 44.24
CA ASN A 71 -4.92 -57.42 43.70
C ASN A 71 -4.81 -57.64 42.18
N ALA A 72 -4.33 -56.64 41.43
CA ALA A 72 -4.08 -56.77 40.01
C ALA A 72 -3.01 -57.82 39.70
N ASN A 73 -1.91 -57.82 40.47
CA ASN A 73 -0.85 -58.81 40.35
C ASN A 73 -1.32 -60.23 40.71
N ASP A 74 -2.05 -60.39 41.82
CA ASP A 74 -2.59 -61.69 42.25
C ASP A 74 -3.58 -62.27 41.22
N GLY A 75 -4.40 -61.41 40.60
CA GLY A 75 -5.30 -61.81 39.49
C GLY A 75 -4.53 -62.25 38.25
N TYR A 76 -3.46 -61.54 37.91
CA TYR A 76 -2.60 -61.87 36.77
C TYR A 76 -1.86 -63.20 36.97
N MET A 77 -1.31 -63.44 38.17
CA MET A 77 -0.60 -64.68 38.50
C MET A 77 -1.52 -65.90 38.49
N ARG A 78 -2.78 -65.76 38.94
CA ARG A 78 -3.82 -66.80 38.82
C ARG A 78 -4.15 -67.12 37.36
N ALA A 79 -4.27 -66.12 36.50
CA ALA A 79 -4.57 -66.31 35.08
C ALA A 79 -3.43 -67.01 34.32
N GLN A 80 -2.18 -66.79 34.74
CA GLN A 80 -0.99 -67.44 34.19
C GLN A 80 -0.77 -68.87 34.70
N GLY A 81 -1.62 -69.39 35.60
CA GLY A 81 -1.48 -70.74 36.16
C GLY A 81 -0.23 -70.94 37.02
N LYS A 82 0.42 -69.84 37.47
CA LYS A 82 1.62 -69.85 38.31
C LYS A 82 1.27 -69.63 39.78
N ASP A 83 0.23 -70.31 40.25
CA ASP A 83 -0.13 -70.32 41.68
C ASP A 83 0.50 -71.58 42.32
N PRO A 84 1.29 -71.49 43.42
CA PRO A 84 1.96 -72.64 44.02
C PRO A 84 1.01 -73.69 44.63
N LEU A 85 -0.29 -73.42 44.68
CA LEU A 85 -1.27 -74.16 45.49
C LEU A 85 -2.28 -75.02 44.70
N TYR A 86 -2.16 -75.13 43.37
CA TYR A 86 -3.08 -75.95 42.57
C TYR A 86 -2.37 -76.98 41.68
N VAL A 87 -1.94 -78.08 42.30
CA VAL A 87 -1.56 -79.32 41.59
C VAL A 87 -2.84 -80.04 41.15
N LYS A 88 -3.22 -79.90 39.88
CA LYS A 88 -4.34 -80.68 39.30
C LYS A 88 -3.92 -82.13 39.09
N ILE A 89 -4.57 -83.02 39.84
CA ILE A 89 -4.59 -84.48 39.68
C ILE A 89 -5.03 -84.81 38.24
N ALA A 90 -4.20 -85.57 37.51
CA ALA A 90 -4.51 -86.03 36.16
C ALA A 90 -5.44 -87.26 36.20
N PRO A 91 -6.53 -87.30 35.41
CA PRO A 91 -7.33 -88.52 35.28
C PRO A 91 -6.66 -89.52 34.34
N LYS A 92 -6.64 -90.80 34.76
CA LYS A 92 -6.14 -91.96 34.00
C LYS A 92 -6.87 -92.10 32.66
N LYS A 93 -6.10 -92.27 31.58
CA LYS A 93 -6.62 -92.63 30.24
C LYS A 93 -6.97 -94.13 30.17
N PRO A 94 -8.09 -94.52 29.53
CA PRO A 94 -8.31 -95.91 29.13
C PRO A 94 -7.48 -96.24 27.85
N LYS A 95 -7.01 -97.48 27.75
CA LYS A 95 -6.28 -98.03 26.59
C LYS A 95 -7.17 -98.05 25.33
N PRO A 96 -6.61 -97.82 24.12
CA PRO A 96 -7.38 -97.90 22.89
C PRO A 96 -7.62 -99.37 22.51
N LYS A 97 -8.86 -99.69 22.12
CA LYS A 97 -9.17 -100.92 21.37
C LYS A 97 -8.67 -100.74 19.93
N ASP A 98 -7.97 -101.73 19.42
CA ASP A 98 -7.53 -101.80 18.04
C ASP A 98 -8.72 -101.81 17.09
N GLY A 99 -8.88 -100.68 16.40
CA GLY A 99 -9.91 -100.44 15.41
C GLY A 99 -9.77 -99.00 14.94
N LYS A 100 -8.92 -98.78 13.93
CA LYS A 100 -8.65 -97.46 13.34
C LYS A 100 -9.99 -96.84 12.90
N PRO A 101 -10.48 -95.75 13.52
CA PRO A 101 -11.62 -95.06 12.98
C PRO A 101 -11.11 -94.25 11.78
N LYS A 102 -11.44 -94.69 10.57
CA LYS A 102 -11.36 -93.81 9.41
C LYS A 102 -12.42 -92.72 9.59
N LEU A 103 -12.05 -91.46 9.41
CA LEU A 103 -12.99 -90.35 9.31
C LEU A 103 -14.02 -90.68 8.22
N ILE A 104 -15.30 -90.73 8.60
CA ILE A 104 -16.39 -90.85 7.64
C ILE A 104 -16.67 -89.43 7.15
N ALA A 105 -15.81 -88.95 6.24
CA ALA A 105 -16.09 -87.77 5.44
C ALA A 105 -16.81 -88.20 4.15
N PRO A 106 -17.70 -87.37 3.57
CA PRO A 106 -18.30 -87.66 2.27
C PRO A 106 -17.24 -87.90 1.20
N VAL A 107 -17.57 -88.75 0.22
CA VAL A 107 -16.64 -89.31 -0.78
C VAL A 107 -15.85 -88.24 -1.57
N SER A 108 -16.28 -86.97 -1.54
CA SER A 108 -15.64 -85.81 -2.19
C SER A 108 -14.47 -85.18 -1.42
N LEU A 109 -14.32 -85.42 -0.12
CA LEU A 109 -13.29 -84.80 0.74
C LEU A 109 -12.46 -85.89 1.42
N LYS A 110 -11.55 -86.53 0.67
CA LYS A 110 -10.70 -87.62 1.19
C LYS A 110 -9.37 -87.14 1.79
N ASN A 111 -9.02 -85.86 1.68
CA ASN A 111 -7.74 -85.35 2.13
C ASN A 111 -7.87 -84.60 3.48
N ASP A 112 -7.27 -85.16 4.53
CA ASP A 112 -7.29 -84.62 5.89
C ASP A 112 -6.69 -83.20 5.97
N TRP A 113 -5.71 -82.87 5.12
CA TRP A 113 -5.14 -81.51 5.04
C TRP A 113 -6.14 -80.50 4.51
N VAL A 114 -6.89 -80.86 3.46
CA VAL A 114 -7.87 -79.96 2.84
C VAL A 114 -9.01 -79.62 3.81
N ILE A 115 -9.37 -80.56 4.68
CA ILE A 115 -10.39 -80.33 5.72
C ILE A 115 -9.84 -79.42 6.83
N MET A 116 -8.57 -79.61 7.25
CA MET A 116 -7.91 -78.73 8.21
C MET A 116 -7.77 -77.30 7.67
N ASP A 117 -7.29 -77.16 6.43
CA ASP A 117 -7.15 -75.88 5.74
C ASP A 117 -8.52 -75.18 5.60
N GLY A 118 -9.57 -75.95 5.30
CA GLY A 118 -10.94 -75.45 5.24
C GLY A 118 -11.44 -74.91 6.59
N TYR A 119 -11.11 -75.59 7.69
CA TYR A 119 -11.44 -75.12 9.04
C TYR A 119 -10.67 -73.85 9.42
N GLU A 120 -9.35 -73.85 9.23
CA GLU A 120 -8.52 -72.67 9.47
C GLU A 120 -8.97 -71.49 8.61
N ALA A 121 -9.39 -71.74 7.37
CA ALA A 121 -9.97 -70.71 6.51
C ALA A 121 -11.28 -70.15 7.07
N ILE A 122 -12.13 -70.95 7.71
CA ILE A 122 -13.37 -70.49 8.36
C ILE A 122 -13.05 -69.66 9.61
N GLU A 123 -12.14 -70.11 10.47
CA GLU A 123 -11.72 -69.33 11.65
C GLU A 123 -11.07 -68.00 11.25
N ASN A 124 -10.19 -68.04 10.24
CA ASN A 124 -9.59 -66.85 9.67
C ASN A 124 -10.65 -65.92 9.04
N ASP A 125 -11.65 -66.44 8.33
CA ASP A 125 -12.74 -65.61 7.79
C ASP A 125 -13.59 -64.97 8.90
N LYS A 126 -13.84 -65.68 10.01
CA LYS A 126 -14.53 -65.14 11.19
C LYS A 126 -13.69 -64.04 11.85
N SER A 127 -12.39 -64.26 12.01
CA SER A 127 -11.43 -63.26 12.51
C SER A 127 -11.36 -62.02 11.60
N ILE A 128 -11.20 -62.21 10.29
CA ILE A 128 -11.15 -61.12 9.31
C ILE A 128 -12.46 -60.31 9.29
N LYS A 129 -13.63 -60.97 9.42
CA LYS A 129 -14.92 -60.27 9.54
C LYS A 129 -14.97 -59.44 10.82
N ALA A 130 -14.56 -60.00 11.95
CA ALA A 130 -14.50 -59.28 13.23
C ALA A 130 -13.55 -58.07 13.15
N ASP A 131 -12.38 -58.25 12.55
CA ASP A 131 -11.40 -57.18 12.40
C ASP A 131 -11.86 -56.10 11.42
N LYS A 132 -12.56 -56.46 10.34
CA LYS A 132 -13.21 -55.49 9.45
C LYS A 132 -14.23 -54.63 10.18
N ILE A 133 -15.03 -55.22 11.06
CA ILE A 133 -16.01 -54.49 11.89
C ILE A 133 -15.27 -53.55 12.84
N LYS A 134 -14.22 -54.02 13.53
CA LYS A 134 -13.39 -53.18 14.41
C LYS A 134 -12.77 -52.02 13.63
N LEU A 135 -12.16 -52.27 12.47
CA LEU A 135 -11.57 -51.25 11.61
C LEU A 135 -12.61 -50.23 11.13
N HIS A 136 -13.83 -50.69 10.79
CA HIS A 136 -14.92 -49.81 10.42
C HIS A 136 -15.34 -48.91 11.59
N ASN A 137 -15.48 -49.47 12.80
CA ASN A 137 -15.83 -48.70 13.99
C ASN A 137 -14.75 -47.67 14.35
N ILE A 138 -13.47 -48.04 14.24
CA ILE A 138 -12.35 -47.11 14.43
C ILE A 138 -12.39 -46.00 13.37
N LYS A 139 -12.64 -46.33 12.10
CA LYS A 139 -12.77 -45.33 11.04
C LYS A 139 -13.93 -44.37 11.31
N MET A 140 -15.06 -44.88 11.79
CA MET A 140 -16.21 -44.06 12.16
C MET A 140 -15.91 -43.14 13.35
N SER A 141 -15.21 -43.64 14.37
CA SER A 141 -14.82 -42.79 15.51
C SER A 141 -13.82 -41.72 15.10
N VAL A 142 -12.82 -42.07 14.27
CA VAL A 142 -11.84 -41.10 13.75
C VAL A 142 -12.53 -40.05 12.89
N ARG A 143 -13.47 -40.45 12.03
CA ARG A 143 -14.26 -39.50 11.25
C ARG A 143 -15.05 -38.54 12.14
N ALA A 144 -15.74 -39.05 13.16
CA ALA A 144 -16.46 -38.21 14.11
C ALA A 144 -15.52 -37.23 14.83
N THR A 145 -14.32 -37.65 15.24
CA THR A 145 -13.34 -36.74 15.85
C THR A 145 -12.81 -35.69 14.88
N LEU A 146 -12.61 -36.05 13.61
CA LEU A 146 -12.18 -35.09 12.58
C LEU A 146 -13.28 -34.08 12.27
N ASP A 147 -14.53 -34.51 12.20
CA ASP A 147 -15.68 -33.62 11.97
C ASP A 147 -15.82 -32.61 13.12
N ILE A 148 -15.60 -33.03 14.38
CA ILE A 148 -15.54 -32.14 15.54
C ILE A 148 -14.39 -31.13 15.42
N GLN A 149 -13.17 -31.60 15.12
CA GLN A 149 -12.00 -30.71 14.97
C GLN A 149 -12.17 -29.70 13.84
N MET A 150 -12.81 -30.11 12.74
CA MET A 150 -13.13 -29.22 11.61
C MET A 150 -14.14 -28.16 12.02
N ALA A 151 -15.20 -28.54 12.76
CA ALA A 151 -16.19 -27.60 13.27
C ALA A 151 -15.56 -26.59 14.26
N GLU A 152 -14.73 -27.05 15.19
CA GLU A 152 -14.01 -26.18 16.13
C GLU A 152 -13.08 -25.19 15.40
N LYS A 153 -12.37 -25.67 14.37
CA LYS A 153 -11.49 -24.81 13.55
C LYS A 153 -12.28 -23.78 12.74
N GLU A 154 -13.43 -24.15 12.19
CA GLU A 154 -14.31 -23.21 11.50
C GLU A 154 -14.88 -22.15 12.45
N GLU A 155 -15.26 -22.54 13.67
CA GLU A 155 -15.73 -21.60 14.68
C GLU A 155 -14.62 -20.63 15.12
N ALA A 156 -13.40 -21.13 15.34
CA ALA A 156 -12.24 -20.30 15.63
C ALA A 156 -11.97 -19.30 14.50
N ARG A 157 -11.97 -19.75 13.24
CA ARG A 157 -11.81 -18.88 12.07
C ARG A 157 -12.91 -17.83 11.97
N LYS A 158 -14.17 -18.17 12.28
CA LYS A 158 -15.27 -17.21 12.30
C LYS A 158 -15.09 -16.16 13.39
N LYS A 159 -14.61 -16.56 14.58
CA LYS A 159 -14.29 -15.63 15.68
C LYS A 159 -13.14 -14.70 15.33
N GLU A 160 -12.04 -15.22 14.77
CA GLU A 160 -10.91 -14.41 14.29
C GLU A 160 -11.36 -13.41 13.23
N LYS A 161 -12.13 -13.86 12.24
CA LYS A 161 -12.69 -12.97 11.22
C LYS A 161 -13.59 -11.89 11.82
N ALA A 162 -14.42 -12.22 12.80
CA ALA A 162 -15.27 -11.23 13.46
C ALA A 162 -14.45 -10.18 14.24
N ILE A 163 -13.31 -10.56 14.82
CA ILE A 163 -12.37 -9.65 15.48
C ILE A 163 -11.71 -8.75 14.44
N GLU A 164 -11.22 -9.31 13.33
CA GLU A 164 -10.61 -8.55 12.23
C GLU A 164 -11.60 -7.57 11.59
N ASP A 165 -12.82 -8.01 11.28
CA ASP A 165 -13.91 -7.16 10.77
C ASP A 165 -14.32 -6.08 11.80
N GLY A 166 -14.18 -6.36 13.10
CA GLY A 166 -14.38 -5.39 14.17
C GLY A 166 -13.29 -4.30 14.17
N PHE A 167 -12.03 -4.73 14.07
CA PHE A 167 -10.87 -3.85 14.00
C PHE A 167 -10.90 -2.94 12.77
N LEU A 168 -11.24 -3.50 11.60
CA LEU A 168 -11.36 -2.72 10.35
C LEU A 168 -12.48 -1.67 10.45
N ARG A 169 -13.61 -2.00 11.08
CA ARG A 169 -14.69 -1.03 11.33
C ARG A 169 -14.26 0.09 12.26
N GLU A 170 -13.50 -0.22 13.31
CA GLU A 170 -12.95 0.79 14.21
C GLU A 170 -11.97 1.71 13.49
N GLN A 171 -11.05 1.15 12.69
CA GLN A 171 -10.15 1.96 11.86
C GLN A 171 -10.90 2.87 10.89
N GLN A 172 -11.95 2.36 10.26
CA GLN A 172 -12.77 3.15 9.35
C GLN A 172 -13.49 4.28 10.09
N SER A 173 -14.04 4.01 11.29
CA SER A 173 -14.67 5.02 12.15
C SER A 173 -13.68 6.13 12.54
N ILE A 174 -12.45 5.77 12.93
CA ILE A 174 -11.39 6.74 13.25
C ILE A 174 -11.04 7.58 12.03
N MET A 175 -10.94 6.97 10.85
CA MET A 175 -10.66 7.67 9.60
C MET A 175 -11.79 8.63 9.21
N GLU A 176 -13.05 8.22 9.37
CA GLU A 176 -14.22 9.06 9.14
C GLU A 176 -14.27 10.25 10.10
N GLN A 177 -13.98 10.04 11.39
CA GLN A 177 -13.85 11.12 12.39
C GLN A 177 -12.72 12.08 12.02
N TRP A 178 -11.54 11.57 11.65
CA TRP A 178 -10.43 12.41 11.24
C TRP A 178 -10.76 13.24 9.99
N ASN A 179 -11.39 12.63 8.98
CA ASN A 179 -11.84 13.34 7.78
C ASN A 179 -12.87 14.43 8.11
N TYR A 180 -13.78 14.15 9.04
CA TYR A 180 -14.76 15.12 9.53
C TYR A 180 -14.07 16.30 10.24
N GLU A 181 -13.10 16.03 11.12
CA GLU A 181 -12.29 17.06 11.78
C GLU A 181 -11.48 17.90 10.78
N GLN A 182 -10.89 17.28 9.76
CA GLN A 182 -10.18 17.99 8.68
C GLN A 182 -11.14 18.89 7.88
N SER A 183 -12.35 18.41 7.59
CA SER A 183 -13.39 19.21 6.93
C SER A 183 -13.80 20.42 7.78
N ILE A 184 -13.98 20.23 9.10
CA ILE A 184 -14.24 21.34 10.03
C ILE A 184 -13.06 22.33 10.04
N ALA A 185 -11.83 21.85 10.16
CA ALA A 185 -10.64 22.70 10.17
C ALA A 185 -10.53 23.53 8.87
N HIS A 186 -10.77 22.89 7.72
CA HIS A 186 -10.74 23.55 6.43
C HIS A 186 -11.86 24.59 6.28
N THR A 187 -13.09 24.25 6.65
CA THR A 187 -14.22 25.20 6.62
C THR A 187 -14.02 26.39 7.57
N MET A 188 -13.46 26.14 8.75
CA MET A 188 -13.07 27.19 9.70
C MET A 188 -11.98 28.09 9.15
N GLY A 189 -10.94 27.51 8.53
CA GLY A 189 -9.88 28.26 7.84
C GLY A 189 -10.43 29.11 6.69
N HIS A 190 -11.32 28.56 5.86
CA HIS A 190 -11.95 29.27 4.76
C HIS A 190 -12.86 30.40 5.26
N SER A 191 -13.61 30.17 6.35
CA SER A 191 -14.44 31.19 7.01
C SER A 191 -13.59 32.36 7.54
N LYS A 192 -12.46 32.07 8.20
CA LYS A 192 -11.49 33.09 8.65
C LYS A 192 -10.96 33.91 7.47
N ASN A 193 -10.48 33.24 6.41
CA ASN A 193 -9.99 33.91 5.21
C ASN A 193 -11.05 34.79 4.55
N ARG A 194 -12.32 34.33 4.53
CA ARG A 194 -13.43 35.13 4.01
C ARG A 194 -13.71 36.37 4.85
N LYS A 195 -13.62 36.26 6.19
CA LYS A 195 -13.74 37.41 7.10
C LYS A 195 -12.59 38.39 6.91
N GLU A 196 -11.35 37.91 6.82
CA GLU A 196 -10.19 38.76 6.55
C GLU A 196 -10.30 39.48 5.21
N LYS A 197 -10.74 38.77 4.16
CA LYS A 197 -10.98 39.38 2.85
C LYS A 197 -12.01 40.51 2.93
N LYS A 198 -13.14 40.29 3.61
CA LYS A 198 -14.15 41.34 3.83
C LYS A 198 -13.58 42.56 4.56
N ILE A 199 -12.72 42.35 5.56
CA ILE A 199 -12.07 43.44 6.29
C ILE A 199 -11.14 44.22 5.36
N ARG A 200 -10.31 43.53 4.55
CA ARG A 200 -9.42 44.18 3.57
C ARG A 200 -10.21 44.97 2.53
N ASP A 201 -11.30 44.39 2.00
CA ASP A 201 -12.17 45.05 1.04
C ASP A 201 -12.80 46.32 1.63
N GLU A 202 -13.27 46.28 2.88
CA GLU A 202 -13.80 47.47 3.55
C GLU A 202 -12.72 48.53 3.83
N GLN A 203 -11.51 48.12 4.21
CA GLN A 203 -10.37 49.04 4.36
C GLN A 203 -10.01 49.71 3.03
N CYS A 204 -9.96 48.94 1.94
CA CYS A 204 -9.77 49.47 0.59
C CYS A 204 -10.86 50.48 0.22
N ARG A 205 -12.13 50.16 0.52
CA ARG A 205 -13.27 51.06 0.28
C ARG A 205 -13.15 52.35 1.09
N LEU A 206 -12.85 52.27 2.38
CA LEU A 206 -12.65 53.44 3.24
C LEU A 206 -11.46 54.29 2.77
N ASN A 207 -10.37 53.67 2.34
CA ASN A 207 -9.21 54.37 1.79
C ASN A 207 -9.52 55.05 0.44
N ALA A 208 -10.30 54.41 -0.42
CA ALA A 208 -10.78 55.01 -1.67
C ALA A 208 -11.64 56.25 -1.39
N ILE A 209 -12.57 56.16 -0.43
CA ILE A 209 -13.40 57.30 0.00
C ILE A 209 -12.53 58.42 0.57
N LYS A 210 -11.53 58.12 1.40
CA LYS A 210 -10.58 59.12 1.93
C LYS A 210 -9.80 59.80 0.81
N ARG A 211 -9.27 59.03 -0.14
CA ARG A 211 -8.57 59.57 -1.32
C ARG A 211 -9.47 60.48 -2.15
N GLN A 212 -10.73 60.08 -2.37
CA GLN A 212 -11.69 60.93 -3.08
C GLN A 212 -11.95 62.24 -2.32
N LYS A 213 -12.17 62.18 -1.00
CA LYS A 213 -12.35 63.38 -0.17
C LYS A 213 -11.14 64.31 -0.19
N ILE A 214 -9.93 63.77 -0.25
CA ILE A 214 -8.69 64.56 -0.38
C ILE A 214 -8.67 65.24 -1.74
N LYS A 215 -8.91 64.49 -2.83
CA LYS A 215 -8.99 65.05 -4.19
C LYS A 215 -10.05 66.15 -4.29
N ASP A 216 -11.24 65.93 -3.72
CA ASP A 216 -12.32 66.92 -3.75
C ASP A 216 -11.96 68.19 -2.95
N LYS A 217 -11.13 68.07 -1.90
CA LYS A 217 -10.60 69.22 -1.15
C LYS A 217 -9.53 69.96 -1.95
N GLU A 218 -8.56 69.23 -2.49
CA GLU A 218 -7.51 69.78 -3.36
C GLU A 218 -8.12 70.49 -4.57
N GLU A 219 -9.16 69.93 -5.19
CA GLU A 219 -9.85 70.57 -6.31
C GLU A 219 -10.59 71.83 -5.87
N LYS A 220 -11.20 71.85 -4.68
CA LYS A 220 -11.82 73.07 -4.13
C LYS A 220 -10.79 74.15 -3.83
N GLU A 221 -9.66 73.78 -3.26
CA GLU A 221 -8.54 74.69 -2.97
C GLU A 221 -7.96 75.23 -4.29
N ALA A 222 -7.68 74.38 -5.26
CA ALA A 222 -7.21 74.80 -6.59
C ALA A 222 -8.22 75.73 -7.30
N ARG A 223 -9.52 75.44 -7.22
CA ARG A 223 -10.57 76.35 -7.74
C ARG A 223 -10.57 77.69 -7.00
N HIS A 224 -10.32 77.69 -5.70
CA HIS A 224 -10.22 78.91 -4.90
C HIS A 224 -8.99 79.74 -5.28
N GLU A 225 -7.82 79.10 -5.39
CA GLU A 225 -6.56 79.73 -5.83
C GLU A 225 -6.71 80.35 -7.23
N VAL A 226 -7.27 79.61 -8.19
CA VAL A 226 -7.56 80.13 -9.53
C VAL A 226 -8.52 81.33 -9.47
N ALA A 227 -9.51 81.31 -8.58
CA ALA A 227 -10.42 82.44 -8.41
C ALA A 227 -9.73 83.67 -7.80
N VAL A 228 -8.79 83.47 -6.87
CA VAL A 228 -7.96 84.55 -6.29
C VAL A 228 -7.04 85.14 -7.37
N CYS A 229 -6.29 84.31 -8.11
CA CYS A 229 -5.43 84.78 -9.20
C CYS A 229 -6.22 85.53 -10.28
N LYS A 230 -7.43 85.07 -10.63
CA LYS A 230 -8.32 85.81 -11.55
C LYS A 230 -8.75 87.17 -11.02
N ARG A 231 -8.96 87.31 -9.71
CA ARG A 231 -9.28 88.62 -9.09
C ARG A 231 -8.07 89.53 -9.08
N GLU A 232 -6.88 89.00 -8.81
CA GLU A 232 -5.63 89.75 -8.84
C GLU A 232 -5.30 90.22 -10.27
N LEU A 233 -5.42 89.36 -11.27
CA LEU A 233 -5.25 89.74 -12.67
C LEU A 233 -6.22 90.85 -13.08
N LYS A 234 -7.50 90.76 -12.70
CA LYS A 234 -8.47 91.84 -12.95
C LYS A 234 -8.09 93.14 -12.26
N ARG A 235 -7.57 93.07 -11.03
CA ARG A 235 -7.10 94.25 -10.29
C ARG A 235 -5.90 94.89 -10.99
N GLU A 236 -4.94 94.09 -11.45
CA GLU A 236 -3.79 94.57 -12.22
C GLU A 236 -4.21 95.17 -13.56
N GLU A 237 -5.19 94.58 -14.26
CA GLU A 237 -5.77 95.13 -15.49
C GLU A 237 -6.45 96.47 -15.23
N GLU A 238 -7.25 96.59 -14.17
CA GLU A 238 -7.88 97.85 -13.75
C GLU A 238 -6.84 98.91 -13.37
N GLU A 239 -5.76 98.55 -12.68
CA GLU A 239 -4.65 99.45 -12.37
C GLU A 239 -3.88 99.88 -13.62
N LYS A 240 -3.64 98.98 -14.57
CA LYS A 240 -3.03 99.31 -15.87
C LYS A 240 -3.91 100.27 -16.66
N ILE A 241 -5.23 100.03 -16.71
CA ILE A 241 -6.19 100.92 -17.38
C ILE A 241 -6.21 102.30 -16.71
N LYS A 242 -6.19 102.36 -15.36
CA LYS A 242 -6.08 103.63 -14.62
C LYS A 242 -4.80 104.37 -14.97
N ARG A 243 -3.64 103.70 -14.94
CA ARG A 243 -2.35 104.31 -15.33
C ARG A 243 -2.35 104.85 -16.76
N ILE A 244 -2.94 104.10 -17.70
CA ILE A 244 -3.07 104.56 -19.10
C ILE A 244 -3.98 105.79 -19.20
N ASN A 245 -5.08 105.83 -18.45
CA ASN A 245 -5.98 106.98 -18.42
C ASN A 245 -5.35 108.21 -17.76
N ASP A 246 -4.63 108.02 -16.65
CA ASP A 246 -3.89 109.08 -15.97
C ASP A 246 -2.79 109.66 -16.89
N GLN A 247 -2.07 108.79 -17.60
CA GLN A 247 -1.06 109.21 -18.58
C GLN A 247 -1.68 109.95 -19.78
N LYS A 248 -2.86 109.53 -20.25
CA LYS A 248 -3.62 110.25 -21.27
C LYS A 248 -4.09 111.62 -20.77
N ALA A 249 -4.58 111.72 -19.53
CA ALA A 249 -4.99 112.98 -18.92
C ALA A 249 -3.81 113.95 -18.80
N GLN A 250 -2.66 113.46 -18.33
CA GLN A 250 -1.42 114.24 -18.24
C GLN A 250 -0.92 114.70 -19.62
N ASN A 251 -1.03 113.85 -20.65
CA ASN A 251 -0.69 114.21 -22.03
C ASN A 251 -1.63 115.29 -22.60
N VAL A 252 -2.93 115.25 -22.27
CA VAL A 252 -3.89 116.30 -22.66
C VAL A 252 -3.58 117.62 -21.96
N GLU A 253 -3.20 117.59 -20.68
CA GLU A 253 -2.79 118.78 -19.92
C GLU A 253 -1.48 119.38 -20.47
N ASN A 254 -0.47 118.55 -20.74
CA ASN A 254 0.75 118.96 -21.40
C ASN A 254 0.48 119.53 -22.81
N GLY A 255 -0.44 118.92 -23.58
CA GLY A 255 -0.87 119.44 -24.88
C GLY A 255 -1.53 120.82 -24.79
N ARG A 256 -2.34 121.07 -23.76
CA ARG A 256 -2.94 122.39 -23.49
C ARG A 256 -1.88 123.43 -23.10
N ALA A 257 -0.89 123.07 -22.30
CA ALA A 257 0.23 123.95 -21.93
C ALA A 257 1.07 124.34 -23.16
N VAL A 258 1.33 123.38 -24.07
CA VAL A 258 2.04 123.63 -25.32
C VAL A 258 1.21 124.53 -26.27
N ALA A 259 -0.10 124.30 -26.41
CA ALA A 259 -0.96 125.14 -27.24
C ALA A 259 -1.03 126.61 -26.76
N SER A 260 -0.98 126.84 -25.44
CA SER A 260 -0.91 128.19 -24.84
C SER A 260 0.40 128.92 -25.16
N GLN A 261 1.50 128.19 -25.35
CA GLN A 261 2.79 128.76 -25.76
C GLN A 261 2.86 129.04 -27.27
N PHE A 262 2.18 128.26 -28.11
CA PHE A 262 2.10 128.52 -29.55
C PHE A 262 1.29 129.79 -29.90
N GLY A 263 0.22 130.08 -29.16
CA GLY A 263 -0.60 131.29 -29.37
C GLY A 263 0.11 132.63 -29.08
N LYS A 264 1.24 132.62 -28.35
CA LYS A 264 2.07 133.81 -28.11
C LYS A 264 3.14 134.01 -29.20
N ARG A 265 3.64 132.93 -29.79
CA ARG A 265 4.63 132.95 -30.90
C ARG A 265 4.05 133.32 -32.26
N GLU A 266 2.78 132.98 -32.52
CA GLU A 266 2.13 133.27 -33.81
C GLU A 266 1.83 134.78 -34.03
N LYS A 267 1.84 135.58 -32.94
CA LYS A 267 1.65 137.04 -32.98
C LYS A 267 2.95 137.78 -33.32
N GLU A 268 4.09 137.28 -32.86
CA GLU A 268 5.43 137.83 -33.15
C GLU A 268 5.91 137.46 -34.57
N GLU A 269 5.48 136.31 -35.10
CA GLU A 269 5.86 135.83 -36.44
C GLU A 269 5.14 136.57 -37.60
N ARG A 270 4.00 137.25 -37.34
CA ARG A 270 3.32 138.11 -38.32
C ARG A 270 3.99 139.48 -38.48
N GLU A 271 4.68 139.97 -37.45
CA GLU A 271 5.38 141.26 -37.47
C GLU A 271 6.77 141.12 -38.14
N GLN A 272 7.46 139.99 -37.93
CA GLN A 272 8.77 139.73 -38.54
C GLN A 272 8.70 139.41 -40.06
N LYS A 273 7.61 138.79 -40.54
CA LYS A 273 7.43 138.47 -41.98
C LYS A 273 7.24 139.70 -42.87
N ALA A 274 6.90 140.87 -42.32
CA ALA A 274 6.80 142.12 -43.06
C ALA A 274 8.17 142.79 -43.29
N GLU A 275 9.12 142.62 -42.37
CA GLU A 275 10.49 143.15 -42.50
C GLU A 275 11.40 142.21 -43.29
N ASP A 276 11.18 140.89 -43.22
CA ASP A 276 11.96 139.89 -43.96
C ASP A 276 11.72 139.91 -45.48
N HIS A 277 10.54 140.34 -45.94
CA HIS A 277 10.28 140.48 -47.39
C HIS A 277 11.14 141.59 -48.03
N ARG A 278 11.49 142.63 -47.25
CA ARG A 278 12.36 143.74 -47.69
C ARG A 278 13.83 143.32 -47.75
N LEU A 279 14.28 142.45 -46.84
CA LEU A 279 15.66 141.96 -46.77
C LEU A 279 15.95 140.86 -47.82
N MET A 280 14.92 140.09 -48.21
CA MET A 280 15.06 138.98 -49.18
C MET A 280 15.41 139.43 -50.61
N LEU A 281 15.07 140.68 -50.99
CA LEU A 281 15.49 141.26 -52.28
C LEU A 281 16.99 141.63 -52.32
N GLN A 282 17.64 141.81 -51.17
CA GLN A 282 19.08 142.10 -51.08
C GLN A 282 19.95 140.84 -50.88
N MET A 283 19.40 139.73 -50.39
CA MET A 283 20.18 138.51 -50.10
C MET A 283 20.22 137.50 -51.26
N LYS A 284 19.39 137.69 -52.29
CA LYS A 284 19.39 136.88 -53.53
C LYS A 284 20.68 137.02 -54.35
N GLU A 285 21.44 138.10 -54.14
CA GLU A 285 22.75 138.35 -54.78
C GLU A 285 23.93 137.67 -54.06
N MET A 286 23.76 137.19 -52.82
CA MET A 286 24.86 136.65 -51.99
C MET A 286 24.92 135.10 -51.98
N MET A 287 23.92 134.42 -52.55
CA MET A 287 23.71 132.96 -52.47
C MET A 287 24.31 132.16 -53.65
N LEU A 288 25.28 132.72 -54.37
CA LEU A 288 26.05 132.01 -55.43
C LEU A 288 27.41 131.47 -54.93
N GLN A 289 27.79 131.69 -53.66
CA GLN A 289 29.12 131.34 -53.12
C GLN A 289 29.15 130.16 -52.12
N GLN A 290 28.01 129.60 -51.68
CA GLN A 290 27.96 128.63 -50.56
C GLN A 290 27.60 127.17 -50.92
N GLU A 291 27.57 126.81 -52.21
CA GLU A 291 27.25 125.44 -52.64
C GLU A 291 28.39 124.41 -52.45
N LEU A 292 29.61 124.84 -52.09
CA LEU A 292 30.78 123.96 -51.91
C LEU A 292 30.85 123.23 -50.54
N ASP A 293 30.11 123.65 -49.52
CA ASP A 293 30.23 123.10 -48.15
C ASP A 293 29.26 121.94 -47.81
N ARG A 294 28.35 121.57 -48.71
CA ARG A 294 27.36 120.51 -48.47
C ARG A 294 27.89 119.06 -48.55
N LYS A 295 29.07 118.82 -49.14
CA LYS A 295 29.60 117.45 -49.36
C LYS A 295 30.27 116.82 -48.12
N LYS A 296 30.65 117.58 -47.09
CA LYS A 296 31.36 117.05 -45.90
C LYS A 296 30.46 116.51 -44.76
N ALA A 297 29.14 116.75 -44.81
CA ALA A 297 28.20 116.41 -43.73
C ALA A 297 27.48 115.04 -43.87
N PHE A 298 27.70 114.30 -44.97
CA PHE A 298 27.02 113.03 -45.25
C PHE A 298 27.77 111.81 -44.67
N ASN A 299 29.10 111.80 -44.69
CA ASN A 299 29.90 110.64 -44.23
C ASN A 299 29.85 110.40 -42.71
N LYS A 300 29.57 111.41 -41.89
CA LYS A 300 29.43 111.26 -40.42
C LYS A 300 28.12 110.59 -39.98
N ARG A 301 27.19 110.31 -40.88
CA ARG A 301 25.85 109.80 -40.54
C ARG A 301 25.71 108.27 -40.67
N VAL A 302 26.63 107.60 -41.36
CA VAL A 302 26.59 106.15 -41.62
C VAL A 302 27.19 105.34 -40.46
N GLU A 303 28.24 105.86 -39.81
CA GLU A 303 28.97 105.21 -38.71
C GLU A 303 28.14 105.02 -37.41
N LYS A 304 27.02 105.76 -37.27
CA LYS A 304 26.21 105.79 -36.03
C LYS A 304 25.08 104.76 -35.97
N TYR A 305 24.79 104.06 -37.08
CA TYR A 305 23.69 103.09 -37.17
C TYR A 305 24.11 101.63 -36.93
N GLU A 306 25.41 101.30 -36.99
CA GLU A 306 25.91 99.94 -36.74
C GLU A 306 26.04 99.58 -35.24
N GLU A 307 26.14 100.57 -34.34
CA GLU A 307 26.32 100.33 -32.89
C GLU A 307 25.04 99.96 -32.11
N PHE A 308 23.83 100.13 -32.69
CA PHE A 308 22.56 99.95 -31.96
C PHE A 308 21.88 98.60 -32.17
N SER A 309 22.37 97.72 -33.07
CA SER A 309 21.72 96.44 -33.38
C SER A 309 22.13 95.27 -32.48
N SER A 310 23.18 95.38 -31.65
CA SER A 310 23.79 94.23 -30.96
C SER A 310 23.58 94.15 -29.44
N LYS A 311 22.66 94.93 -28.85
CA LYS A 311 22.48 95.01 -27.37
C LYS A 311 21.12 94.55 -26.82
N TRP A 312 20.32 93.79 -27.57
CA TRP A 312 19.05 93.23 -27.05
C TRP A 312 19.06 91.70 -26.85
N GLN A 313 20.14 91.01 -27.21
CA GLN A 313 20.21 89.54 -27.14
C GLN A 313 21.04 88.99 -25.96
N GLU A 314 21.79 89.81 -25.20
CA GLU A 314 22.82 89.26 -24.28
C GLU A 314 22.75 89.67 -22.79
N SER A 315 21.86 90.56 -22.33
CA SER A 315 21.76 90.84 -20.88
C SER A 315 20.43 91.43 -20.41
N GLY A 316 19.79 90.76 -19.44
CA GLY A 316 18.58 91.20 -18.74
C GLY A 316 17.80 90.03 -18.11
N ALA A 317 16.77 90.34 -17.29
CA ALA A 317 15.97 89.40 -16.48
C ALA A 317 15.38 88.18 -17.24
N GLY A 318 15.26 88.24 -18.57
CA GLY A 318 14.83 87.11 -19.40
C GLY A 318 15.89 86.01 -19.57
N LYS A 319 17.19 86.28 -19.36
CA LYS A 319 18.25 85.27 -19.44
C LYS A 319 18.26 84.36 -18.21
N GLU A 320 18.10 84.93 -17.01
CA GLU A 320 18.00 84.15 -15.77
C GLU A 320 16.73 83.29 -15.73
N GLN A 321 15.59 83.79 -16.20
CA GLN A 321 14.37 82.98 -16.30
C GLN A 321 14.55 81.81 -17.28
N ARG A 322 15.16 82.06 -18.45
CA ARG A 322 15.40 81.01 -19.45
C ARG A 322 16.44 79.98 -18.99
N GLU A 323 17.48 80.40 -18.27
CA GLU A 323 18.48 79.50 -17.70
C GLU A 323 17.91 78.68 -16.52
N ALA A 324 17.04 79.27 -15.70
CA ALA A 324 16.33 78.55 -14.63
C ALA A 324 15.34 77.52 -15.19
N GLU A 325 14.57 77.88 -16.23
CA GLU A 325 13.68 76.96 -16.94
C GLU A 325 14.45 75.80 -17.57
N LEU A 326 15.55 76.09 -18.29
CA LEU A 326 16.44 75.07 -18.86
C LEU A 326 17.05 74.16 -17.79
N HIS A 327 17.38 74.68 -16.61
CA HIS A 327 17.91 73.88 -15.51
C HIS A 327 16.84 72.95 -14.92
N TRP A 328 15.61 73.43 -14.75
CA TRP A 328 14.48 72.62 -14.30
C TRP A 328 14.10 71.55 -15.32
N GLU A 329 14.03 71.89 -16.60
CA GLU A 329 13.79 70.92 -17.69
C GLU A 329 14.86 69.83 -17.71
N ARG A 330 16.15 70.19 -17.56
CA ARG A 330 17.24 69.21 -17.48
C ARG A 330 17.13 68.30 -16.24
N LYS A 331 16.65 68.82 -15.12
CA LYS A 331 16.42 68.03 -13.90
C LYS A 331 15.27 67.04 -14.08
N ILE A 332 14.17 67.48 -14.67
CA ILE A 332 12.99 66.64 -14.97
C ILE A 332 13.38 65.53 -15.97
N LEU A 333 14.12 65.87 -17.03
CA LEU A 333 14.59 64.89 -18.02
C LEU A 333 15.52 63.84 -17.41
N ARG A 334 16.45 64.24 -16.52
CA ARG A 334 17.31 63.27 -15.80
C ARG A 334 16.50 62.37 -14.87
N GLU A 335 15.51 62.90 -14.17
CA GLU A 335 14.69 62.11 -13.24
C GLU A 335 13.75 61.16 -13.99
N ALA A 336 13.21 61.57 -15.15
CA ALA A 336 12.44 60.72 -16.05
C ALA A 336 13.32 59.59 -16.62
N GLN A 337 14.51 59.91 -17.14
CA GLN A 337 15.46 58.91 -17.63
C GLN A 337 15.90 57.92 -16.56
N ALA A 338 16.07 58.37 -15.30
CA ALA A 338 16.41 57.48 -14.20
C ALA A 338 15.25 56.53 -13.84
N LYS A 339 14.00 56.99 -13.92
CA LYS A 339 12.81 56.15 -13.70
C LYS A 339 12.64 55.12 -14.83
N ASP A 340 12.79 55.53 -16.08
CA ASP A 340 12.71 54.62 -17.23
C ASP A 340 13.83 53.57 -17.19
N ALA A 341 15.07 53.96 -16.86
CA ALA A 341 16.17 53.02 -16.68
C ALA A 341 15.94 52.03 -15.51
N ALA A 342 15.24 52.44 -14.45
CA ALA A 342 14.89 51.57 -13.34
C ALA A 342 13.79 50.56 -13.71
N VAL A 343 12.83 50.95 -14.56
CA VAL A 343 11.80 50.06 -15.10
C VAL A 343 12.44 49.02 -16.03
N ILE A 344 13.27 49.46 -16.98
CA ILE A 344 13.99 48.58 -17.91
C ILE A 344 14.82 47.54 -17.16
N LYS A 345 15.57 47.94 -16.12
CA LYS A 345 16.34 46.98 -15.30
C LYS A 345 15.47 45.94 -14.59
N ARG A 346 14.29 46.33 -14.08
CA ARG A 346 13.36 45.37 -13.45
C ARG A 346 12.82 44.39 -14.46
N GLU A 347 12.43 44.87 -15.64
CA GLU A 347 11.94 44.01 -16.73
C GLU A 347 13.03 43.03 -17.19
N GLU A 348 14.28 43.48 -17.32
CA GLU A 348 15.41 42.61 -17.64
C GLU A 348 15.66 41.54 -16.57
N ASP A 349 15.58 41.90 -15.28
CA ASP A 349 15.78 40.96 -14.18
C ASP A 349 14.64 39.94 -14.09
N ASP A 350 13.40 40.35 -14.33
CA ASP A 350 12.24 39.46 -14.35
C ASP A 350 12.30 38.51 -15.57
N ILE A 351 12.70 39.01 -16.74
CA ILE A 351 12.96 38.16 -17.93
C ILE A 351 14.08 37.16 -17.65
N LYS A 352 15.17 37.58 -17.01
CA LYS A 352 16.27 36.68 -16.62
C LYS A 352 15.78 35.61 -15.65
N LYS A 353 15.00 35.96 -14.62
CA LYS A 353 14.42 34.99 -13.66
C LYS A 353 13.52 33.98 -14.36
N VAL A 354 12.66 34.43 -15.26
CA VAL A 354 11.79 33.54 -16.05
C VAL A 354 12.62 32.59 -16.91
N LYS A 355 13.64 33.09 -17.61
CA LYS A 355 14.55 32.24 -18.41
C LYS A 355 15.31 31.23 -17.55
N THR A 356 15.85 31.65 -16.39
CA THR A 356 16.57 30.73 -15.50
C THR A 356 15.65 29.66 -14.91
N MET A 357 14.41 30.04 -14.54
CA MET A 357 13.43 29.09 -14.03
C MET A 357 12.98 28.10 -15.12
N ALA A 358 12.74 28.58 -16.34
CA ALA A 358 12.38 27.74 -17.47
C ALA A 358 13.48 26.73 -17.81
N LEU A 359 14.75 27.18 -17.84
CA LEU A 359 15.91 26.29 -18.03
C LEU A 359 16.02 25.27 -16.90
N PHE A 360 15.88 25.68 -15.64
CA PHE A 360 15.91 24.77 -14.49
C PHE A 360 14.83 23.68 -14.62
N LEU A 361 13.57 24.08 -14.86
CA LEU A 361 12.45 23.14 -15.03
C LEU A 361 12.66 22.21 -16.22
N GLN A 362 13.18 22.71 -17.34
CA GLN A 362 13.48 21.88 -18.51
C GLN A 362 14.56 20.84 -18.20
N THR A 363 15.64 21.24 -17.53
CA THR A 363 16.71 20.31 -17.13
C THR A 363 16.22 19.25 -16.14
N GLU A 364 15.37 19.63 -15.19
CA GLU A 364 14.82 18.71 -14.20
C GLU A 364 13.82 17.73 -14.83
N ASN A 365 12.97 18.21 -15.74
CA ASN A 365 12.05 17.36 -16.50
C ASN A 365 12.79 16.33 -17.37
N LEU A 366 13.89 16.75 -18.03
CA LEU A 366 14.74 15.83 -18.80
C LEU A 366 15.39 14.76 -17.91
N LYS A 367 15.93 15.14 -16.75
CA LYS A 367 16.49 14.18 -15.78
C LYS A 367 15.43 13.18 -15.30
N MET A 368 14.21 13.64 -15.01
CA MET A 368 13.11 12.78 -14.57
C MET A 368 12.67 11.82 -15.69
N ALA A 369 12.61 12.30 -16.94
CA ALA A 369 12.29 11.47 -18.09
C ALA A 369 13.38 10.39 -18.34
N ASP A 370 14.65 10.77 -18.29
CA ASP A 370 15.78 9.83 -18.44
C ASP A 370 15.82 8.80 -17.31
N ALA A 371 15.56 9.22 -16.06
CA ALA A 371 15.48 8.31 -14.92
C ALA A 371 14.32 7.32 -15.06
N LYS A 372 13.18 7.75 -15.60
CA LYS A 372 12.04 6.87 -15.88
C LYS A 372 12.39 5.87 -16.99
N LYS A 373 12.96 6.33 -18.10
CA LYS A 373 13.38 5.48 -19.22
C LYS A 373 14.38 4.41 -18.77
N ARG A 374 15.40 4.79 -17.97
CA ARG A 374 16.37 3.83 -17.42
C ARG A 374 15.74 2.79 -16.49
N LYS A 375 14.66 3.13 -15.77
CA LYS A 375 13.93 2.17 -14.94
C LYS A 375 13.12 1.19 -15.80
N GLU A 376 12.46 1.69 -16.83
CA GLU A 376 11.72 0.87 -17.79
C GLU A 376 12.65 -0.10 -18.53
N GLU A 377 13.78 0.36 -19.06
CA GLU A 377 14.78 -0.49 -19.73
C GLU A 377 15.34 -1.60 -18.81
N LYS A 378 15.57 -1.28 -17.52
CA LYS A 378 16.01 -2.29 -16.53
C LYS A 378 14.93 -3.34 -16.27
N PHE A 379 13.69 -2.90 -16.13
CA PHE A 379 12.56 -3.80 -15.90
C PHE A 379 12.33 -4.73 -17.10
N GLU A 380 12.39 -4.19 -18.32
CA GLU A 380 12.28 -4.98 -19.56
C GLU A 380 13.42 -6.00 -19.70
N ALA A 381 14.66 -5.61 -19.37
CA ALA A 381 15.80 -6.52 -19.41
C ALA A 381 15.68 -7.67 -18.38
N GLU A 382 15.23 -7.36 -17.16
CA GLU A 382 15.01 -8.36 -16.11
C GLU A 382 13.89 -9.35 -16.48
N ASP A 383 12.77 -8.84 -17.03
CA ASP A 383 11.65 -9.68 -17.47
C ASP A 383 12.03 -10.58 -18.65
N ALA A 384 12.81 -10.05 -19.62
CA ALA A 384 13.34 -10.84 -20.73
C ALA A 384 14.26 -11.99 -20.29
N ILE A 385 15.10 -11.76 -19.27
CA ILE A 385 15.96 -12.80 -18.69
C ILE A 385 15.11 -13.88 -18.00
N ARG A 386 14.12 -13.46 -17.22
CA ARG A 386 13.22 -14.38 -16.50
C ARG A 386 12.41 -15.26 -17.46
N ASN A 387 11.81 -14.65 -18.49
CA ASN A 387 11.02 -15.37 -19.48
C ASN A 387 11.86 -16.38 -20.27
N ASN A 388 13.08 -16.01 -20.67
CA ASN A 388 14.01 -16.93 -21.33
C ASN A 388 14.43 -18.10 -20.43
N THR A 389 14.60 -17.87 -19.13
CA THR A 389 14.99 -18.92 -18.18
C THR A 389 13.86 -19.93 -17.99
N ILE A 390 12.62 -19.46 -17.86
CA ILE A 390 11.44 -20.33 -17.73
C ILE A 390 11.25 -21.16 -19.00
N ARG A 391 11.40 -20.54 -20.18
CA ARG A 391 11.29 -21.26 -21.46
C ARG A 391 12.31 -22.38 -21.59
N LYS A 392 13.59 -22.09 -21.32
CA LYS A 392 14.67 -23.09 -21.36
C LYS A 392 14.43 -24.24 -20.37
N ALA A 393 13.95 -23.94 -19.16
CA ALA A 393 13.63 -24.97 -18.17
C ALA A 393 12.45 -25.86 -18.62
N GLY A 394 11.43 -25.27 -19.25
CA GLY A 394 10.30 -26.01 -19.82
C GLY A 394 10.71 -26.94 -20.97
N GLU A 395 11.54 -26.44 -21.89
CA GLU A 395 12.07 -27.22 -23.02
C GLU A 395 12.93 -28.40 -22.54
N ALA A 396 13.79 -28.19 -21.53
CA ALA A 396 14.61 -29.26 -20.94
C ALA A 396 13.77 -30.36 -20.24
N TYR A 397 12.70 -29.97 -19.55
CA TYR A 397 11.81 -30.93 -18.89
C TYR A 397 11.04 -31.80 -19.89
N GLN A 398 10.57 -31.20 -20.99
CA GLN A 398 9.87 -31.91 -22.06
C GLN A 398 10.80 -32.86 -22.82
N ALA A 399 12.04 -32.45 -23.10
CA ALA A 399 13.03 -33.28 -23.80
C ALA A 399 13.33 -34.60 -23.05
N GLY A 400 13.38 -34.58 -21.71
CA GLY A 400 13.63 -35.77 -20.88
C GLY A 400 12.38 -36.58 -20.49
N GLY A 401 11.19 -36.24 -21.00
CA GLY A 401 9.93 -36.91 -20.62
C GLY A 401 9.77 -38.30 -21.24
N TRP A 402 10.19 -38.47 -22.50
CA TRP A 402 10.01 -39.72 -23.25
C TRP A 402 10.92 -40.86 -22.75
N GLU A 403 12.15 -40.53 -22.38
CA GLU A 403 13.14 -41.50 -21.88
C GLU A 403 12.74 -42.07 -20.52
N ARG A 404 12.25 -41.22 -19.61
CA ARG A 404 11.69 -41.63 -18.30
C ARG A 404 10.51 -42.60 -18.46
N ALA A 405 9.60 -42.32 -19.40
CA ALA A 405 8.45 -43.18 -19.66
C ALA A 405 8.84 -44.55 -20.24
N GLN A 406 9.90 -44.62 -21.05
CA GLN A 406 10.42 -45.89 -21.59
C GLN A 406 11.10 -46.74 -20.50
N GLU A 407 11.88 -46.13 -19.61
CA GLU A 407 12.51 -46.84 -18.49
C GLU A 407 11.49 -47.45 -17.53
N GLU A 408 10.42 -46.73 -17.20
CA GLU A 408 9.35 -47.24 -16.35
C GLU A 408 8.61 -48.43 -16.98
N ARG A 409 8.35 -48.38 -18.29
CA ARG A 409 7.76 -49.52 -19.02
C ARG A 409 8.64 -50.77 -18.99
N LYS A 410 9.96 -50.61 -19.18
CA LYS A 410 10.91 -51.74 -19.10
C LYS A 410 10.98 -52.35 -17.70
N LYS A 411 10.98 -51.52 -16.64
CA LYS A 411 10.92 -51.99 -15.24
C LYS A 411 9.64 -52.78 -14.96
N GLY A 412 8.49 -52.30 -15.44
CA GLY A 412 7.21 -52.99 -15.29
C GLY A 412 7.17 -54.37 -15.98
N MET A 413 7.71 -54.48 -17.20
CA MET A 413 7.77 -55.77 -17.91
C MET A 413 8.66 -56.80 -17.21
N ASN A 414 9.80 -56.39 -16.67
CA ASN A 414 10.71 -57.31 -15.97
C ASN A 414 10.07 -57.87 -14.69
N TYR A 415 9.41 -57.02 -13.91
CA TYR A 415 8.71 -57.42 -12.70
C TYR A 415 7.58 -58.43 -12.97
N ALA A 416 6.78 -58.21 -14.02
CA ALA A 416 5.70 -59.12 -14.40
C ALA A 416 6.22 -60.53 -14.79
N ARG A 417 7.36 -60.60 -15.47
CA ARG A 417 7.98 -61.87 -15.89
C ARG A 417 8.50 -62.68 -14.71
N GLU A 418 9.04 -62.01 -13.69
CA GLU A 418 9.57 -62.65 -12.48
C GLU A 418 8.45 -63.25 -11.62
N LEU A 419 7.35 -62.53 -11.49
CA LEU A 419 6.15 -62.97 -10.77
C LEU A 419 5.52 -64.22 -11.38
N MET A 420 5.54 -64.32 -12.72
CA MET A 420 5.01 -65.48 -13.44
C MET A 420 5.83 -66.75 -13.22
N LYS A 421 7.17 -66.63 -13.08
CA LYS A 421 8.06 -67.76 -12.79
C LYS A 421 7.81 -68.34 -11.40
N GLN A 422 7.67 -67.47 -10.40
CA GLN A 422 7.39 -67.89 -9.01
C GLN A 422 6.07 -68.67 -8.91
N ARG A 423 5.04 -68.24 -9.66
CA ARG A 423 3.73 -68.92 -9.66
C ARG A 423 3.78 -70.34 -10.24
N MET A 424 4.60 -70.57 -11.27
CA MET A 424 4.77 -71.88 -11.88
C MET A 424 5.51 -72.86 -10.96
N GLU A 425 6.48 -72.36 -10.19
CA GLU A 425 7.26 -73.14 -9.22
C GLU A 425 6.40 -73.66 -8.06
N VAL A 426 5.45 -72.84 -7.59
CA VAL A 426 4.55 -73.18 -6.47
C VAL A 426 3.54 -74.25 -6.89
N ASN A 427 2.90 -74.08 -8.05
CA ASN A 427 1.89 -75.03 -8.55
C ASN A 427 2.43 -76.46 -8.74
N ARG A 428 3.75 -76.64 -9.00
CA ARG A 428 4.38 -77.96 -9.13
C ARG A 428 4.51 -78.72 -7.81
N ARG A 429 4.49 -78.04 -6.67
CA ARG A 429 4.68 -78.65 -5.34
C ARG A 429 3.36 -79.10 -4.70
N GLU A 430 2.21 -78.63 -5.18
CA GLU A 430 0.90 -78.84 -4.53
C GLU A 430 0.20 -80.17 -4.88
N THR A 431 0.63 -80.92 -5.90
CA THR A 431 -0.12 -82.09 -6.42
C THR A 431 0.00 -83.40 -5.64
N LYS A 432 0.80 -83.50 -4.58
CA LYS A 432 0.86 -84.68 -3.68
C LYS A 432 1.02 -84.24 -2.23
N ILE A 433 -0.08 -83.91 -1.57
CA ILE A 433 -0.10 -83.53 -0.16
C ILE A 433 -1.03 -84.53 0.57
N GLU A 434 -0.46 -85.60 1.11
CA GLU A 434 -1.12 -86.46 2.08
C GLU A 434 -0.45 -86.26 3.45
N MET A 435 -1.22 -86.37 4.54
CA MET A 435 -0.70 -86.20 5.89
C MET A 435 0.15 -87.39 6.30
N GLY A 436 1.41 -87.13 6.66
CA GLY A 436 2.30 -88.14 7.21
C GLY A 436 1.77 -88.68 8.53
N ASN A 437 2.13 -89.92 8.87
CA ASN A 437 1.60 -90.59 10.07
C ASN A 437 1.92 -89.84 11.38
N VAL A 438 3.04 -89.13 11.46
CA VAL A 438 3.44 -88.33 12.63
C VAL A 438 2.56 -87.08 12.78
N GLU A 439 2.26 -86.42 11.67
CA GLU A 439 1.39 -85.24 11.60
C GLU A 439 -0.04 -85.60 12.00
N ARG A 440 -0.54 -86.76 11.55
CA ARG A 440 -1.87 -87.26 11.94
C ARG A 440 -1.98 -87.55 13.45
N ILE A 441 -0.88 -87.96 14.08
CA ILE A 441 -0.84 -88.17 15.54
C ILE A 441 -0.85 -86.83 16.29
N MET A 442 -0.08 -85.83 15.82
CA MET A 442 -0.07 -84.48 16.42
C MET A 442 -1.44 -83.81 16.28
N ASN A 443 -2.06 -83.95 15.11
CA ASN A 443 -3.35 -83.34 14.80
C ASN A 443 -4.55 -84.15 15.32
N ARG A 444 -4.32 -85.27 16.03
CA ARG A 444 -5.36 -86.19 16.49
C ARG A 444 -6.47 -85.53 17.32
N LYS A 445 -6.11 -84.60 18.22
CA LYS A 445 -7.12 -83.89 19.04
C LYS A 445 -8.06 -83.05 18.17
N PHE A 446 -7.53 -82.47 17.10
CA PHE A 446 -8.25 -81.60 16.19
C PHE A 446 -9.08 -82.40 15.19
N LEU A 447 -8.50 -83.45 14.59
CA LEU A 447 -9.21 -84.42 13.76
C LEU A 447 -10.38 -85.07 14.52
N ASN A 448 -10.21 -85.34 15.82
CA ASN A 448 -11.29 -85.82 16.68
C ASN A 448 -12.38 -84.77 16.94
N LYS A 449 -12.04 -83.46 17.03
CA LYS A 449 -13.05 -82.40 17.15
C LYS A 449 -13.89 -82.30 15.88
N LEU A 450 -13.24 -82.34 14.72
CA LEU A 450 -13.91 -82.38 13.42
C LEU A 450 -14.83 -83.61 13.30
N GLN A 451 -14.38 -84.78 13.79
CA GLN A 451 -15.17 -86.01 13.76
C GLN A 451 -16.39 -85.98 14.69
N ASN A 452 -16.32 -85.24 15.80
CA ASN A 452 -17.37 -85.19 16.82
C ASN A 452 -18.37 -84.05 16.62
N ASP A 453 -18.09 -83.07 15.76
CA ASP A 453 -18.95 -81.92 15.48
C ASP A 453 -19.36 -81.89 14.00
N PRO A 454 -20.53 -82.47 13.65
CA PRO A 454 -21.02 -82.55 12.28
C PRO A 454 -21.26 -81.18 11.64
N GLN A 455 -21.56 -80.16 12.45
CA GLN A 455 -21.91 -78.82 11.97
C GLN A 455 -20.69 -78.11 11.37
N ILE A 456 -19.51 -78.37 11.92
CA ILE A 456 -18.24 -77.85 11.40
C ILE A 456 -17.93 -78.48 10.02
N ILE A 457 -18.21 -79.76 9.83
CA ILE A 457 -18.01 -80.45 8.55
C ILE A 457 -18.94 -79.88 7.48
N GLU A 458 -20.19 -79.58 7.84
CA GLU A 458 -21.16 -78.93 6.96
C GLU A 458 -20.72 -77.50 6.58
N ASP A 459 -20.22 -76.72 7.53
CA ASP A 459 -19.64 -75.39 7.27
C ASP A 459 -18.42 -75.46 6.32
N ILE A 460 -17.54 -76.45 6.51
CA ILE A 460 -16.37 -76.69 5.63
C ILE A 460 -16.83 -77.06 4.22
N GLN A 461 -17.83 -77.94 4.08
CA GLN A 461 -18.38 -78.30 2.77
C GLN A 461 -19.01 -77.10 2.08
N ASN A 462 -19.84 -76.35 2.80
CA ASN A 462 -20.46 -75.13 2.28
C ASN A 462 -19.39 -74.13 1.85
N LYS A 463 -18.26 -74.04 2.56
CA LYS A 463 -17.14 -73.16 2.21
C LYS A 463 -16.34 -73.64 1.00
N MET A 464 -16.04 -74.93 0.92
CA MET A 464 -15.28 -75.55 -0.16
C MET A 464 -16.06 -75.56 -1.49
N PHE A 465 -17.38 -75.71 -1.41
CA PHE A 465 -18.28 -75.70 -2.56
C PHE A 465 -19.00 -74.36 -2.77
N GLU A 466 -18.76 -73.35 -1.92
CA GLU A 466 -19.20 -71.97 -2.14
C GLU A 466 -18.56 -71.46 -3.43
N LYS A 467 -19.28 -71.54 -4.55
CA LYS A 467 -18.89 -70.80 -5.75
C LYS A 467 -18.90 -69.33 -5.40
N LYS A 468 -17.72 -68.78 -5.11
CA LYS A 468 -17.49 -67.35 -4.87
C LYS A 468 -17.93 -66.58 -6.12
N LYS A 469 -19.21 -66.21 -6.19
CA LYS A 469 -19.71 -65.31 -7.24
C LYS A 469 -19.01 -63.99 -7.00
N MET A 470 -18.11 -63.60 -7.91
CA MET A 470 -17.49 -62.27 -7.87
C MET A 470 -18.60 -61.24 -7.75
N LYS A 471 -18.51 -60.36 -6.74
CA LYS A 471 -19.42 -59.23 -6.65
C LYS A 471 -19.26 -58.41 -7.93
N LYS A 472 -20.36 -57.93 -8.53
CA LYS A 472 -20.33 -57.14 -9.77
C LYS A 472 -19.30 -56.00 -9.70
N SER A 473 -19.15 -55.37 -8.53
CA SER A 473 -18.15 -54.31 -8.28
C SER A 473 -16.70 -54.76 -8.46
N ASP A 474 -16.35 -55.99 -8.11
CA ASP A 474 -15.00 -56.52 -8.25
C ASP A 474 -14.74 -56.95 -9.70
N MET A 475 -15.75 -57.51 -10.38
CA MET A 475 -15.70 -57.74 -11.84
C MET A 475 -15.38 -56.47 -12.62
N PHE A 476 -15.99 -55.33 -12.24
CA PHE A 476 -15.74 -54.03 -12.89
C PHE A 476 -14.32 -53.49 -12.65
N LYS A 477 -13.71 -53.73 -11.48
CA LYS A 477 -12.33 -53.31 -11.21
C LYS A 477 -11.29 -54.10 -12.00
N TYR A 478 -11.54 -55.38 -12.24
CA TYR A 478 -10.64 -56.23 -13.02
C TYR A 478 -10.79 -56.02 -14.53
N SER A 479 -11.95 -55.57 -15.02
CA SER A 479 -12.11 -55.18 -16.42
C SER A 479 -11.58 -53.78 -16.73
N SER A 480 -11.58 -52.84 -15.76
CA SER A 480 -11.12 -51.46 -15.98
C SER A 480 -9.60 -51.26 -15.92
N ASN A 481 -8.85 -52.22 -15.36
CA ASN A 481 -7.39 -52.13 -15.18
C ASN A 481 -6.57 -52.89 -16.23
N LEU A 482 -7.21 -53.41 -17.29
CA LEU A 482 -6.53 -53.90 -18.48
C LEU A 482 -6.33 -52.71 -19.44
N PRO A 483 -5.09 -52.28 -19.73
CA PRO A 483 -4.84 -51.25 -20.72
C PRO A 483 -5.31 -51.77 -22.09
N GLY A 484 -6.36 -51.16 -22.66
CA GLY A 484 -6.87 -51.49 -23.99
C GLY A 484 -8.31 -52.01 -24.06
N PHE A 485 -9.02 -52.17 -22.94
CA PHE A 485 -10.47 -52.48 -22.93
C PHE A 485 -11.30 -51.30 -22.42
N SER A 486 -11.15 -50.12 -23.02
CA SER A 486 -12.23 -49.13 -23.01
C SER A 486 -13.37 -49.67 -23.88
N LYS A 487 -14.62 -49.53 -23.43
CA LYS A 487 -15.78 -49.87 -24.24
C LYS A 487 -15.70 -49.09 -25.56
N PRO A 488 -15.92 -49.73 -26.73
CA PRO A 488 -16.09 -48.98 -27.96
C PRO A 488 -17.33 -48.11 -27.80
N GLY A 489 -17.14 -46.78 -27.70
CA GLY A 489 -18.22 -45.79 -27.65
C GLY A 489 -18.24 -44.81 -26.47
N ALA A 490 -17.21 -44.77 -25.60
CA ALA A 490 -17.19 -43.81 -24.48
C ALA A 490 -16.51 -42.45 -24.78
N ASP A 491 -15.88 -42.29 -25.95
CA ASP A 491 -15.11 -41.07 -26.29
C ASP A 491 -15.87 -40.09 -27.21
N ASN A 492 -17.21 -40.12 -27.20
CA ASN A 492 -18.03 -39.11 -27.87
C ASN A 492 -19.10 -38.57 -26.90
N ILE A 493 -18.69 -37.71 -25.95
CA ILE A 493 -19.48 -36.60 -25.41
C ILE A 493 -18.52 -35.43 -25.16
#